data_AF-A0A1A0IE89-F1
#
_entry.id   AF-A0A1A0IE89-F1
#
_cell.length_a   1.000
_cell.length_b   1.000
_cell.length_c   1.000
_cell.angle_alpha   90.00
_cell.angle_beta   90.00
_cell.angle_gamma   90.00
#
_symmetry.space_group_name_H-M   'P 1'
#
loop_
_entity.id
_entity.type
_entity.pdbx_description
1 polymer ?
#
loop_
_entity_poly.entity_id
_entity_poly.type
_entity_poly.pdbx_seq_one_letter_code
_entity_poly.pdbx_strand_id
1 'polypeptide(L)'
;HNAEEPTAEPAQQTALEVLIDPAGVAVPRLVGHGVIDPAHAAELAAGVIARPIAFPDLTALINTTGQPSLAANLTSPGLNLAAMASNLAARGQPDTPAPPADPTGHGGYPAPPAWALRYRIPNWLREQVVALHGVCRYPECGKPAEHTELDHLVKFNHTDPHAGGWTVLYNLVPLCGPDHQRKHLGFWTPTIHTDLSITWTSTRTGETITTYPR
;
A
#
# COMPACT_ATOMS: atom_id res chain seq x y z
N HIS A 1 -21.22 -11.22 -42.16
CA HIS A 1 -21.11 -9.92 -41.47
C HIS A 1 -21.72 -10.07 -40.09
N ASN A 2 -20.96 -10.64 -39.16
CA ASN A 2 -21.27 -10.59 -37.73
C ASN A 2 -20.04 -9.95 -37.10
N ALA A 3 -20.15 -8.68 -36.73
CA ALA A 3 -19.13 -8.02 -35.94
C ALA A 3 -19.43 -8.38 -34.47
N GLU A 4 -18.54 -9.15 -33.85
CA GLU A 4 -18.54 -9.32 -32.39
C GLU A 4 -18.22 -7.95 -31.76
N GLU A 5 -19.11 -7.49 -30.87
CA GLU A 5 -18.83 -6.34 -30.02
C GLU A 5 -17.67 -6.67 -29.07
N PRO A 6 -16.73 -5.74 -28.84
CA PRO A 6 -15.65 -5.95 -27.90
C PRO A 6 -16.22 -5.98 -26.48
N THR A 7 -16.18 -7.15 -25.83
CA THR A 7 -16.35 -7.28 -24.37
C THR A 7 -15.27 -6.47 -23.67
N ALA A 8 -15.65 -5.33 -23.10
CA ALA A 8 -14.77 -4.53 -22.26
C ALA A 8 -14.34 -5.37 -21.05
N GLU A 9 -13.04 -5.55 -20.86
CA GLU A 9 -12.49 -6.09 -19.62
C GLU A 9 -12.95 -5.20 -18.45
N PRO A 10 -13.40 -5.77 -17.32
CA PRO A 10 -13.80 -4.95 -16.17
C PRO A 10 -12.57 -4.20 -15.67
N ALA A 11 -12.66 -2.86 -15.66
CA ALA A 11 -11.63 -1.99 -15.12
C ALA A 11 -11.28 -2.45 -13.70
N GLN A 12 -9.99 -2.69 -13.45
CA GLN A 12 -9.48 -3.14 -12.15
C GLN A 12 -9.85 -2.08 -11.09
N GLN A 13 -10.81 -2.44 -10.22
CA GLN A 13 -11.43 -1.54 -9.23
C GLN A 13 -10.48 -1.27 -8.07
N THR A 14 -10.14 0.00 -7.82
CA THR A 14 -9.31 0.35 -6.65
C THR A 14 -9.67 1.66 -5.95
N ALA A 15 -10.70 2.42 -6.39
CA ALA A 15 -10.99 3.75 -5.84
C ALA A 15 -12.41 3.93 -5.30
N LEU A 16 -12.51 4.75 -4.24
CA LEU A 16 -13.74 5.31 -3.69
C LEU A 16 -14.06 6.63 -4.42
N GLU A 17 -15.27 6.77 -4.97
CA GLU A 17 -15.73 8.02 -5.59
C GLU A 17 -16.77 8.71 -4.70
N VAL A 18 -16.66 10.03 -4.55
CA VAL A 18 -17.65 10.83 -3.81
C VAL A 18 -18.53 11.55 -4.82
N LEU A 19 -19.83 11.23 -4.82
CA LEU A 19 -20.83 11.91 -5.62
C LEU A 19 -21.66 12.83 -4.72
N ILE A 20 -21.81 14.08 -5.15
CA ILE A 20 -22.72 15.03 -4.53
C ILE A 20 -24.05 14.89 -5.26
N ASP A 21 -25.07 14.37 -4.58
CA ASP A 21 -26.41 14.31 -5.16
C ASP A 21 -27.02 15.72 -5.30
N PRO A 22 -28.07 15.90 -6.13
CA PRO A 22 -28.75 17.19 -6.25
C PRO A 22 -29.38 17.72 -4.94
N ALA A 23 -29.53 16.87 -3.92
CA ALA A 23 -29.97 17.26 -2.57
C ALA A 23 -28.80 17.74 -1.68
N GLY A 24 -27.57 17.75 -2.20
CA GLY A 24 -26.36 18.19 -1.50
C GLY A 24 -25.75 17.13 -0.60
N VAL A 25 -26.22 15.88 -0.65
CA VAL A 25 -25.66 14.79 0.16
C VAL A 25 -24.45 14.21 -0.56
N ALA A 26 -23.29 14.30 0.08
CA ALA A 26 -22.09 13.63 -0.36
C ALA A 26 -22.17 12.15 0.05
N VAL A 27 -22.27 11.26 -0.94
CA VAL A 27 -22.40 9.82 -0.70
C VAL A 27 -21.21 9.08 -1.30
N PRO A 28 -20.43 8.35 -0.47
CA PRO A 28 -19.36 7.50 -0.97
C PRO A 28 -19.90 6.37 -1.84
N ARG A 29 -19.19 6.10 -2.93
CA ARG A 29 -19.45 4.96 -3.82
C ARG A 29 -18.19 4.15 -4.03
N LEU A 30 -18.38 2.84 -4.15
CA LEU A 30 -17.35 1.93 -4.63
C LEU A 30 -17.61 1.69 -6.12
N VAL A 31 -16.58 1.90 -6.95
CA VAL A 31 -16.68 1.71 -8.42
C VAL A 31 -17.21 0.31 -8.70
N GLY A 32 -18.26 0.20 -9.51
CA GLY A 32 -18.91 -1.09 -9.86
C GLY A 32 -19.83 -1.69 -8.79
N HIS A 33 -19.92 -1.12 -7.59
CA HIS A 33 -20.76 -1.62 -6.49
C HIS A 33 -21.83 -0.64 -6.00
N GLY A 34 -21.72 0.65 -6.37
CA GLY A 34 -22.77 1.63 -6.12
C GLY A 34 -22.61 2.35 -4.77
N VAL A 35 -23.73 2.78 -4.20
CA VAL A 35 -23.78 3.54 -2.94
C VAL A 35 -23.34 2.67 -1.76
N ILE A 36 -22.47 3.19 -0.90
CA ILE A 36 -22.18 2.56 0.39
C ILE A 36 -23.26 2.99 1.40
N ASP A 37 -24.40 2.29 1.39
CA ASP A 37 -25.45 2.41 2.40
C ASP A 37 -25.23 1.40 3.56
N PRO A 38 -26.02 1.42 4.65
CA PRO A 38 -25.84 0.49 5.76
C PRO A 38 -25.92 -1.00 5.38
N ALA A 39 -26.73 -1.37 4.38
CA ALA A 39 -26.85 -2.76 3.94
C ALA A 39 -25.62 -3.16 3.11
N HIS A 40 -25.18 -2.30 2.19
CA HIS A 40 -23.97 -2.49 1.41
C HIS A 40 -22.72 -2.53 2.28
N ALA A 41 -22.66 -1.68 3.32
CA ALA A 41 -21.62 -1.72 4.34
C ALA A 41 -21.60 -3.04 5.11
N ALA A 42 -22.78 -3.63 5.38
CA ALA A 42 -22.87 -4.95 6.01
C ALA A 42 -22.39 -6.07 5.07
N GLU A 43 -22.67 -6.00 3.77
CA GLU A 43 -22.14 -6.95 2.77
C GLU A 43 -20.61 -6.85 2.63
N LEU A 44 -20.06 -5.64 2.64
CA LEU A 44 -18.61 -5.40 2.69
C LEU A 44 -17.99 -5.99 3.96
N ALA A 45 -18.59 -5.72 5.13
CA ALA A 45 -18.11 -6.22 6.42
C ALA A 45 -18.21 -7.74 6.54
N ALA A 46 -19.24 -8.35 5.97
CA ALA A 46 -19.43 -9.80 5.92
C ALA A 46 -18.51 -10.48 4.88
N GLY A 47 -17.82 -9.70 4.07
CA GLY A 47 -16.90 -10.20 3.05
C GLY A 47 -17.58 -10.79 1.82
N VAL A 48 -18.84 -10.43 1.56
CA VAL A 48 -19.67 -10.97 0.46
C VAL A 48 -19.19 -10.45 -0.89
N ILE A 49 -18.85 -9.16 -0.95
CA ILE A 49 -18.44 -8.44 -2.18
C ILE A 49 -17.00 -7.93 -2.13
N ALA A 50 -16.34 -8.06 -0.99
CA ALA A 50 -14.92 -7.75 -0.81
C ALA A 50 -14.28 -8.82 0.07
N ARG A 51 -13.02 -9.19 -0.17
CA ARG A 51 -12.34 -10.15 0.70
C ARG A 51 -11.73 -9.41 1.90
N PRO A 52 -12.18 -9.65 3.15
CA PRO A 52 -11.53 -9.05 4.31
C PRO A 52 -10.12 -9.64 4.44
N ILE A 53 -9.13 -8.76 4.50
CA ILE A 53 -7.75 -9.17 4.77
C ILE A 53 -7.50 -9.02 6.27
N ALA A 54 -7.45 -10.15 6.97
CA ALA A 54 -7.08 -10.19 8.37
C ALA A 54 -5.56 -10.12 8.48
N PHE A 55 -5.01 -9.08 9.10
CA PHE A 55 -3.59 -9.05 9.47
C PHE A 55 -3.48 -9.50 10.92
N PRO A 56 -3.24 -10.80 11.19
CA PRO A 56 -2.89 -11.23 12.52
C PRO A 56 -1.59 -10.54 12.93
N ASP A 57 -1.67 -9.80 14.04
CA ASP A 57 -0.56 -9.22 14.81
C ASP A 57 -0.17 -7.76 14.55
N LEU A 58 -1.12 -6.84 14.69
CA LEU A 58 -0.82 -5.47 15.15
C LEU A 58 -1.34 -5.21 16.58
N THR A 59 -1.88 -6.25 17.24
CA THR A 59 -2.45 -6.21 18.59
C THR A 59 -2.11 -7.47 19.41
N ALA A 60 -0.83 -7.67 19.71
CA ALA A 60 -0.44 -8.17 21.03
C ALA A 60 -0.87 -7.21 22.19
N LEU A 61 -1.67 -6.17 21.91
CA LEU A 61 -2.27 -5.23 22.87
C LEU A 61 -3.70 -4.79 22.43
N ILE A 62 -4.71 -5.66 22.52
CA ILE A 62 -6.05 -5.26 23.02
C ILE A 62 -6.37 -6.18 24.21
N ASN A 63 -6.79 -5.56 25.30
CA ASN A 63 -6.78 -6.05 26.68
C ASN A 63 -7.63 -7.31 26.95
N THR A 64 -7.57 -7.76 28.21
CA THR A 64 -8.12 -8.94 28.91
C THR A 64 -9.53 -9.46 28.57
N THR A 65 -10.22 -9.00 27.53
CA THR A 65 -11.59 -9.41 27.15
C THR A 65 -11.72 -10.07 25.78
N GLY A 66 -10.64 -10.30 25.03
CA GLY A 66 -10.61 -11.34 23.98
C GLY A 66 -11.49 -11.11 22.74
N GLN A 67 -11.52 -9.90 22.17
CA GLN A 67 -12.11 -9.65 20.84
C GLN A 67 -11.14 -8.93 19.89
N PRO A 68 -11.03 -9.36 18.61
CA PRO A 68 -10.26 -8.66 17.58
C PRO A 68 -11.07 -7.51 16.96
N SER A 69 -10.40 -6.41 16.59
CA SER A 69 -11.01 -5.33 15.78
C SER A 69 -10.14 -5.00 14.56
N LEU A 70 -10.79 -4.58 13.46
CA LEU A 70 -10.18 -4.10 12.21
C LEU A 70 -9.15 -2.96 12.38
N ALA A 71 -9.05 -2.37 13.58
CA ALA A 71 -8.26 -1.17 13.85
C ALA A 71 -6.74 -1.37 13.82
N ALA A 72 -6.26 -2.61 14.00
CA ALA A 72 -4.83 -2.87 14.13
C ALA A 72 -4.04 -2.58 12.83
N ASN A 73 -4.70 -2.71 11.67
CA ASN A 73 -4.11 -2.52 10.34
C ASN A 73 -3.77 -1.06 10.02
N LEU A 74 -4.45 -0.12 10.69
CA LEU A 74 -4.35 1.33 10.47
C LEU A 74 -3.38 2.01 11.44
N THR A 75 -2.74 1.26 12.35
CA THR A 75 -1.87 1.80 13.40
C THR A 75 -0.40 1.47 13.20
N SER A 76 0.02 1.01 12.00
CA SER A 76 1.44 0.90 11.69
C SER A 76 2.11 2.27 11.90
N PRO A 77 3.21 2.36 12.67
CA PRO A 77 3.98 3.58 12.81
C PRO A 77 4.31 4.16 11.42
N GLY A 78 4.14 5.47 11.28
CA GLY A 78 4.36 6.17 10.01
C GLY A 78 3.18 6.18 9.04
N LEU A 79 2.07 5.47 9.31
CA LEU A 79 0.89 5.47 8.44
C LEU A 79 0.06 6.74 8.54
N ASN A 80 0.00 7.50 7.44
CA ASN A 80 -0.82 8.70 7.32
C ASN A 80 -2.02 8.45 6.39
N LEU A 81 -3.09 7.90 6.96
CA LEU A 81 -4.30 7.52 6.22
C LEU A 81 -5.02 8.72 5.58
N ALA A 82 -4.95 9.90 6.21
CA ALA A 82 -5.53 11.12 5.66
C ALA A 82 -4.83 11.55 4.37
N ALA A 83 -3.49 11.50 4.35
CA ALA A 83 -2.71 11.81 3.15
C ALA A 83 -2.93 10.77 2.04
N MET A 84 -3.04 9.49 2.38
CA MET A 84 -3.39 8.44 1.41
C MET A 84 -4.75 8.69 0.75
N ALA A 85 -5.77 9.04 1.54
CA ALA A 85 -7.09 9.37 1.02
C ALA A 85 -7.05 10.59 0.09
N SER A 86 -6.29 11.63 0.44
CA SER A 86 -6.06 12.80 -0.41
C SER A 86 -5.39 12.44 -1.74
N ASN A 87 -4.38 11.55 -1.72
CA ASN A 87 -3.73 11.09 -2.95
C ASN A 87 -4.69 10.36 -3.87
N LEU A 88 -5.51 9.47 -3.32
CA LEU A 88 -6.49 8.71 -4.10
C LEU A 88 -7.49 9.68 -4.77
N ALA A 89 -7.97 10.67 -4.02
CA ALA A 89 -8.85 11.73 -4.56
C ALA A 89 -8.15 12.59 -5.63
N ALA A 90 -6.85 12.86 -5.48
CA ALA A 90 -6.05 13.65 -6.40
C ALA A 90 -5.42 12.84 -7.55
N ARG A 91 -5.86 11.59 -7.79
CA ARG A 91 -5.25 10.67 -8.79
C ARG A 91 -3.73 10.52 -8.65
N GLY A 92 -3.22 10.60 -7.43
CA GLY A 92 -1.81 10.47 -7.11
C GLY A 92 -1.00 11.75 -7.37
N GLN A 93 -1.56 12.94 -7.21
CA GLN A 93 -0.75 14.16 -7.29
C GLN A 93 -1.26 15.22 -6.30
N PRO A 94 -0.96 15.08 -5.00
CA PRO A 94 -1.45 16.00 -3.97
C PRO A 94 -0.76 17.37 -4.08
N ASP A 95 -1.48 18.43 -3.71
CA ASP A 95 -0.91 19.79 -3.58
C ASP A 95 0.18 19.86 -2.49
N THR A 96 0.11 18.97 -1.49
CA THR A 96 1.08 18.83 -0.40
C THR A 96 1.58 17.39 -0.28
N PRO A 97 2.81 17.10 -0.73
CA PRO A 97 3.41 15.77 -0.56
C PRO A 97 3.56 15.41 0.91
N ALA A 98 3.31 14.14 1.26
CA ALA A 98 3.54 13.66 2.61
C ALA A 98 5.05 13.68 2.96
N PRO A 99 5.42 13.88 4.23
CA PRO A 99 6.84 13.86 4.63
C PRO A 99 7.45 12.47 4.38
N PRO A 100 8.77 12.39 4.11
CA PRO A 100 9.50 11.13 4.10
C PRO A 100 9.21 10.32 5.37
N ALA A 101 9.06 9.02 5.21
CA ALA A 101 9.05 8.10 6.33
C ALA A 101 10.46 7.96 6.92
N ASP A 102 10.58 7.08 7.92
CA ASP A 102 11.83 6.75 8.57
C ASP A 102 12.90 6.24 7.58
N PRO A 103 14.01 6.96 7.38
CA PRO A 103 15.03 6.63 6.39
C PRO A 103 15.91 5.44 6.79
N THR A 104 15.82 4.96 8.02
CA THR A 104 16.61 3.81 8.50
C THR A 104 16.06 2.47 7.98
N GLY A 105 14.84 2.46 7.45
CA GLY A 105 14.14 1.22 7.10
C GLY A 105 13.53 0.52 8.30
N HIS A 106 13.45 1.18 9.47
CA HIS A 106 12.79 0.64 10.67
C HIS A 106 11.30 0.97 10.70
N GLY A 107 10.83 1.79 9.77
CA GLY A 107 9.41 2.11 9.60
C GLY A 107 8.82 2.91 10.76
N GLY A 108 9.64 3.67 11.49
CA GLY A 108 9.22 4.48 12.63
C GLY A 108 9.04 3.70 13.93
N TYR A 109 9.37 2.40 13.94
CA TYR A 109 9.37 1.60 15.16
C TYR A 109 10.60 1.94 16.03
N PRO A 110 10.44 2.25 17.33
CA PRO A 110 11.57 2.54 18.21
C PRO A 110 12.38 1.30 18.60
N ALA A 111 11.81 0.12 18.41
CA ALA A 111 12.41 -1.19 18.65
C ALA A 111 11.77 -2.21 17.68
N PRO A 112 12.50 -3.27 17.29
CA PRO A 112 12.01 -4.19 16.28
C PRO A 112 10.83 -5.02 16.82
N PRO A 113 9.68 -5.04 16.10
CA PRO A 113 8.66 -6.04 16.33
C PRO A 113 9.20 -7.48 16.21
N ALA A 114 8.49 -8.46 16.77
CA ALA A 114 8.93 -9.86 16.83
C ALA A 114 9.24 -10.49 15.45
N TRP A 115 8.63 -9.98 14.37
CA TRP A 115 8.85 -10.43 13.00
C TRP A 115 9.93 -9.63 12.24
N ALA A 116 10.25 -8.42 12.69
CA ALA A 116 10.94 -7.41 11.89
C ALA A 116 12.39 -7.75 11.57
N LEU A 117 13.04 -8.56 12.42
CA LEU A 117 14.43 -9.01 12.24
C LEU A 117 14.56 -10.30 11.42
N ARG A 118 13.49 -10.72 10.74
CA ARG A 118 13.52 -11.90 9.86
C ARG A 118 13.41 -11.45 8.41
N TYR A 119 14.30 -11.96 7.56
CA TYR A 119 14.25 -11.66 6.12
C TYR A 119 12.95 -12.14 5.47
N ARG A 120 12.48 -13.35 5.85
CA ARG A 120 11.25 -13.92 5.30
C ARG A 120 10.04 -13.11 5.75
N ILE A 121 9.35 -12.53 4.78
CA ILE A 121 8.15 -11.72 4.99
C ILE A 121 6.98 -12.64 5.38
N PRO A 122 6.32 -12.42 6.54
CA PRO A 122 5.09 -13.14 6.89
C PRO A 122 3.98 -12.91 5.86
N ASN A 123 3.13 -13.92 5.63
CA ASN A 123 2.06 -13.84 4.64
C ASN A 123 1.13 -12.64 4.88
N TRP A 124 0.76 -12.38 6.13
CA TRP A 124 -0.11 -11.24 6.48
C TRP A 124 0.51 -9.90 6.09
N LEU A 125 1.82 -9.72 6.32
CA LEU A 125 2.51 -8.47 5.97
C LEU A 125 2.63 -8.34 4.45
N ARG A 126 2.84 -9.47 3.76
CA ARG A 126 2.81 -9.49 2.30
C ARG A 126 1.44 -9.08 1.77
N GLU A 127 0.37 -9.65 2.29
CA GLU A 127 -1.00 -9.32 1.89
C GLU A 127 -1.30 -7.84 2.15
N GLN A 128 -0.81 -7.28 3.26
CA GLN A 128 -0.93 -5.86 3.58
C GLN A 128 -0.22 -4.98 2.56
N VAL A 129 1.06 -5.26 2.29
CA VAL A 129 1.86 -4.50 1.32
C VAL A 129 1.23 -4.60 -0.08
N VAL A 130 0.82 -5.78 -0.52
CA VAL A 130 0.18 -5.98 -1.83
C VAL A 130 -1.11 -5.16 -1.93
N ALA A 131 -1.99 -5.27 -0.94
CA ALA A 131 -3.27 -4.58 -0.93
C ALA A 131 -3.13 -3.05 -0.87
N LEU A 132 -2.14 -2.53 -0.14
CA LEU A 132 -1.93 -1.09 -0.02
C LEU A 132 -1.27 -0.49 -1.26
N HIS A 133 -0.45 -1.24 -2.00
CA HIS A 133 0.31 -0.69 -3.12
C HIS A 133 -0.35 -0.93 -4.49
N GLY A 134 -1.07 -2.04 -4.67
CA GLY A 134 -1.83 -2.40 -5.88
C GLY A 134 -0.99 -2.83 -7.08
N VAL A 135 0.13 -2.17 -7.34
CA VAL A 135 1.01 -2.43 -8.49
C VAL A 135 2.49 -2.34 -8.12
N CYS A 136 3.36 -2.85 -8.99
CA CYS A 136 4.80 -2.62 -8.97
C CYS A 136 5.10 -1.13 -8.81
N ARG A 137 6.03 -0.81 -7.91
CA ARG A 137 6.32 0.58 -7.50
C ARG A 137 7.46 1.25 -8.22
N TYR A 138 8.14 0.53 -9.09
CA TYR A 138 9.14 1.15 -9.95
C TYR A 138 8.46 2.13 -10.91
N PRO A 139 9.08 3.28 -11.23
CA PRO A 139 8.51 4.26 -12.15
C PRO A 139 7.92 3.61 -13.41
N GLU A 140 6.70 4.04 -13.76
CA GLU A 140 5.97 3.64 -14.97
C GLU A 140 5.55 2.16 -15.07
N CYS A 141 5.85 1.31 -14.07
CA CYS A 141 5.43 -0.08 -14.09
C CYS A 141 3.96 -0.24 -13.68
N GLY A 142 3.22 -1.07 -14.43
CA GLY A 142 1.82 -1.39 -14.16
C GLY A 142 1.57 -2.82 -13.69
N LYS A 143 2.62 -3.63 -13.43
CA LYS A 143 2.45 -5.04 -13.07
C LYS A 143 1.66 -5.15 -11.75
N PRO A 144 0.59 -5.97 -11.67
CA PRO A 144 -0.16 -6.17 -10.43
C PRO A 144 0.75 -6.66 -9.29
N ALA A 145 0.59 -6.09 -8.09
CA ALA A 145 1.46 -6.37 -6.94
C ALA A 145 1.41 -7.85 -6.51
N GLU A 146 0.31 -8.55 -6.76
CA GLU A 146 0.16 -10.00 -6.53
C GLU A 146 1.17 -10.82 -7.32
N HIS A 147 1.63 -10.31 -8.47
CA HIS A 147 2.60 -10.95 -9.35
C HIS A 147 4.03 -10.42 -9.16
N THR A 148 4.29 -9.75 -8.02
CA THR A 148 5.59 -9.17 -7.69
C THR A 148 6.23 -9.82 -6.47
N GLU A 149 7.53 -9.62 -6.36
CA GLU A 149 8.28 -9.86 -5.13
C GLU A 149 8.22 -8.60 -4.27
N LEU A 150 8.29 -8.79 -2.95
CA LEU A 150 8.40 -7.67 -2.04
C LEU A 150 9.87 -7.45 -1.73
N ASP A 151 10.30 -6.20 -1.88
CA ASP A 151 11.68 -5.82 -1.74
C ASP A 151 11.89 -4.82 -0.62
N HIS A 152 13.01 -4.95 0.08
CA HIS A 152 13.41 -4.02 1.12
C HIS A 152 13.99 -2.75 0.50
N LEU A 153 13.41 -1.56 0.79
CA LEU A 153 13.94 -0.28 0.29
C LEU A 153 15.33 -0.01 0.84
N VAL A 154 15.47 -0.03 2.16
CA VAL A 154 16.74 -0.16 2.86
C VAL A 154 17.02 -1.64 3.01
N LYS A 155 18.15 -2.09 2.45
CA LYS A 155 18.52 -3.50 2.39
C LYS A 155 18.46 -4.16 3.77
N PHE A 156 17.83 -5.32 3.83
CA PHE A 156 17.92 -6.21 4.99
C PHE A 156 19.36 -6.72 5.12
N ASN A 157 19.92 -6.70 6.33
CA ASN A 157 21.24 -7.23 6.60
C ASN A 157 21.13 -8.66 7.15
N HIS A 158 21.55 -9.64 6.36
CA HIS A 158 21.46 -11.06 6.73
C HIS A 158 22.41 -11.47 7.85
N THR A 159 23.53 -10.78 8.02
CA THR A 159 24.54 -11.09 9.04
C THR A 159 24.19 -10.45 10.37
N ASP A 160 23.72 -9.20 10.34
CA ASP A 160 23.27 -8.45 11.49
C ASP A 160 21.97 -7.69 11.18
N PRO A 161 20.80 -8.32 11.41
CA PRO A 161 19.51 -7.70 11.12
C PRO A 161 19.25 -6.36 11.82
N HIS A 162 19.90 -6.10 12.96
CA HIS A 162 19.76 -4.82 13.67
C HIS A 162 20.43 -3.66 12.93
N ALA A 163 21.48 -3.95 12.15
CA ALA A 163 22.25 -2.97 11.38
C ALA A 163 21.71 -2.75 9.94
N GLY A 164 20.59 -3.38 9.58
CA GLY A 164 19.94 -3.22 8.27
C GLY A 164 18.54 -2.62 8.37
N GLY A 165 17.87 -2.55 7.21
CA GLY A 165 16.45 -2.25 7.15
C GLY A 165 15.62 -3.44 7.63
N TRP A 166 14.52 -3.17 8.34
CA TRP A 166 13.69 -4.21 8.94
C TRP A 166 12.58 -4.68 8.00
N THR A 167 12.03 -5.85 8.28
CA THR A 167 10.86 -6.40 7.58
C THR A 167 9.59 -5.80 8.15
N VAL A 168 9.27 -4.58 7.73
CA VAL A 168 8.10 -3.79 8.16
C VAL A 168 7.47 -3.10 6.95
N LEU A 169 6.20 -2.71 7.07
CA LEU A 169 5.42 -2.10 5.98
C LEU A 169 6.18 -0.99 5.24
N TYR A 170 6.70 0.00 5.98
CA TYR A 170 7.42 1.16 5.43
C TYR A 170 8.82 0.86 4.89
N ASN A 171 9.27 -0.39 4.91
CA ASN A 171 10.50 -0.79 4.26
C ASN A 171 10.26 -1.82 3.15
N LEU A 172 9.01 -2.23 2.88
CA LEU A 172 8.69 -3.25 1.87
C LEU A 172 7.90 -2.62 0.72
N VAL A 173 8.30 -2.91 -0.53
CA VAL A 173 7.55 -2.46 -1.71
C VAL A 173 7.43 -3.58 -2.75
N PRO A 174 6.31 -3.69 -3.47
CA PRO A 174 6.19 -4.64 -4.57
C PRO A 174 7.04 -4.20 -5.77
N LEU A 175 7.94 -5.07 -6.23
CA LEU A 175 8.73 -4.93 -7.45
C LEU A 175 8.67 -6.20 -8.29
N CYS A 176 8.43 -6.05 -9.59
CA CYS A 176 8.56 -7.19 -10.51
C CYS A 176 10.04 -7.57 -10.68
N GLY A 177 10.35 -8.84 -11.01
CA GLY A 177 11.74 -9.30 -11.14
C GLY A 177 12.66 -8.37 -11.97
N PRO A 178 12.26 -7.91 -13.16
CA PRO A 178 13.03 -6.93 -13.94
C PRO A 178 13.31 -5.61 -13.18
N ASP A 179 12.29 -5.06 -12.51
CA ASP A 179 12.43 -3.79 -11.78
C ASP A 179 13.16 -3.94 -10.46
N HIS A 180 13.03 -5.10 -9.81
CA HIS A 180 13.82 -5.48 -8.66
C HIS A 180 15.31 -5.47 -9.00
N GLN A 181 15.67 -6.06 -10.15
CA GLN A 181 17.03 -6.01 -10.67
C GLN A 181 17.47 -4.58 -11.00
N ARG A 182 16.62 -3.76 -11.63
CA ARG A 182 16.93 -2.34 -11.91
C ARG A 182 17.18 -1.53 -10.64
N LYS A 183 16.40 -1.72 -9.58
CA LYS A 183 16.67 -1.13 -8.26
C LYS A 183 18.05 -1.56 -7.75
N HIS A 184 18.40 -2.84 -7.90
CA HIS A 184 19.70 -3.34 -7.45
C HIS A 184 20.89 -2.67 -8.18
N LEU A 185 20.71 -2.23 -9.43
CA LEU A 185 21.71 -1.48 -10.19
C LEU A 185 21.90 -0.04 -9.69
N GLY A 186 20.98 0.49 -8.89
CA GLY A 186 21.17 1.78 -8.19
C GLY A 186 21.02 3.03 -9.07
N PHE A 187 20.33 2.95 -10.20
CA PHE A 187 20.05 4.14 -11.03
C PHE A 187 19.06 5.12 -10.37
N TRP A 188 18.23 4.60 -9.47
CA TRP A 188 17.24 5.36 -8.73
C TRP A 188 17.33 5.03 -7.24
N THR A 189 17.33 6.08 -6.41
CA THR A 189 17.25 5.98 -4.95
C THR A 189 15.81 6.22 -4.51
N PRO A 190 15.14 5.22 -3.92
CA PRO A 190 13.77 5.39 -3.42
C PRO A 190 13.74 6.05 -2.04
N THR A 191 12.81 6.98 -1.86
CA THR A 191 12.38 7.53 -0.57
C THR A 191 10.88 7.31 -0.43
N ILE A 192 10.47 6.47 0.52
CA ILE A 192 9.06 6.28 0.83
C ILE A 192 8.56 7.36 1.78
N HIS A 193 7.33 7.79 1.59
CA HIS A 193 6.66 8.84 2.36
C HIS A 193 5.59 8.22 3.27
N THR A 194 5.14 8.98 4.27
CA THR A 194 4.12 8.52 5.25
C THR A 194 2.76 8.15 4.63
N ASP A 195 2.51 8.50 3.37
CA ASP A 195 1.34 8.12 2.57
C ASP A 195 1.60 6.95 1.59
N LEU A 196 2.74 6.25 1.74
CA LEU A 196 3.22 5.18 0.87
C LEU A 196 3.53 5.60 -0.57
N SER A 197 3.50 6.90 -0.89
CA SER A 197 4.14 7.39 -2.11
C SER A 197 5.65 7.17 -2.03
N ILE A 198 6.29 7.01 -3.18
CA ILE A 198 7.74 6.81 -3.26
C ILE A 198 8.28 7.80 -4.27
N THR A 199 9.14 8.71 -3.79
CA THR A 199 9.97 9.54 -4.65
C THR A 199 11.21 8.75 -5.04
N TRP A 200 11.36 8.49 -6.33
CA TRP A 200 12.56 7.91 -6.91
C TRP A 200 13.44 9.05 -7.40
N THR A 201 14.67 9.14 -6.91
CA THR A 201 15.65 10.15 -7.34
C THR A 201 16.73 9.51 -8.20
N SER A 202 16.96 10.01 -9.41
CA SER A 202 18.02 9.51 -10.28
C SER A 202 19.38 9.80 -9.67
N THR A 203 20.20 8.77 -9.48
CA THR A 203 21.57 8.93 -8.96
C THR A 203 22.52 9.61 -9.95
N ARG A 204 22.11 9.71 -11.23
CA ARG A 204 22.90 10.34 -12.29
C ARG A 204 22.53 11.80 -12.52
N THR A 205 21.23 12.12 -12.57
CA THR A 205 20.75 13.45 -12.99
C THR A 205 20.12 14.25 -11.85
N GLY A 206 19.74 13.61 -10.74
CA GLY A 206 18.95 14.23 -9.67
C GLY A 206 17.47 14.43 -10.00
N GLU A 207 17.02 14.02 -11.19
CA GLU A 207 15.61 14.00 -11.58
C GLU A 207 14.79 13.14 -10.61
N THR A 208 13.55 13.55 -10.34
CA THR A 208 12.64 12.83 -9.44
C THR A 208 11.39 12.38 -10.16
N ILE A 209 10.93 11.17 -9.83
CA ILE A 209 9.63 10.63 -10.24
C ILE A 209 8.93 10.08 -9.00
N THR A 210 7.69 10.48 -8.77
CA THR A 210 6.90 9.98 -7.64
C THR A 210 5.88 8.95 -8.11
N THR A 211 5.83 7.83 -7.40
CA THR A 211 4.80 6.79 -7.61
C THR A 211 3.83 6.79 -6.43
N TYR A 212 2.55 6.52 -6.69
CA TYR A 212 1.46 6.58 -5.69
C TYR A 212 0.70 5.26 -5.63
N PRO A 213 0.34 4.77 -4.42
CA PRO A 213 -0.55 3.63 -4.23
C PRO A 213 -1.72 3.63 -5.23
N ARG A 214 -2.12 2.47 -5.73
CA ARG A 214 -3.21 2.35 -6.69
C ARG A 214 -4.33 1.49 -6.15
#